data_AF-A0A5N5LJA4-F1
#
_entry.id   AF-A0A5N5LJA4-F1
#
_cell.length_a   1.000
_cell.length_b   1.000
_cell.length_c   1.000
_cell.angle_alpha   90.00
_cell.angle_beta   90.00
_cell.angle_gamma   90.00
#
_symmetry.space_group_name_H-M   'P 1'
#
loop_
_entity.id
_entity.type
_entity.pdbx_description
1 polymer ?
#
loop_
_entity_poly.entity_id
_entity_poly.type
_entity_poly.pdbx_seq_one_letter_code
_entity_poly.pdbx_strand_id
1 'polypeptide(L)'
;LVSLSTNNIRKLLSEVASALLEHDRQFLASALLARLTEISPGVANRFHLKQQDPVNGIPLRMVCSSRLACVPSFVAVSYCWHYPTWSPSPHAAPIAPGWGISKPMVQAIMQLRQSEEEGVWMDRLCINQADLSEKVSHVGAMNIIYRSARRILILLEDVQLTAAEAEAGTAYAGFFADMCRVVERERLEGTAKAEFVNSYFPQQEDLLRQRDGGHHLSAVKSFAMRMLGARWYSRAWCAHESRTARHAKVNNPLLLCYGHNGAVLSFEFRFIYYLSYYLCRSEPPEPVGGAALAAAMGDPNPATLRHLWWRMTRLMPDAVSSRSPMQHLVSILSFGCKFKGDLVSIALNTWELPLLYDGVISTVEDAIVTFSLLTIASGDLTPLIMSGSKLRVQGGSTGSEMDSWLVRPTQGVLGSPLTGLVPESITSVTEEYIDLD
;
A
#
# COMPACT_ATOMS: atom_id res chain seq x y z
N LEU A 1 2.37 -26.73 -5.21
CA LEU A 1 1.18 -25.99 -4.77
C LEU A 1 0.26 -26.95 -4.04
N VAL A 2 -0.22 -26.56 -2.86
CA VAL A 2 -1.21 -27.30 -2.07
C VAL A 2 -2.52 -26.52 -2.12
N SER A 3 -3.60 -27.16 -2.56
CA SER A 3 -4.95 -26.61 -2.47
C SER A 3 -5.50 -26.84 -1.07
N LEU A 4 -5.94 -25.77 -0.41
CA LEU A 4 -6.41 -25.85 0.97
C LEU A 4 -7.86 -26.33 1.03
N SER A 5 -8.18 -27.15 2.04
CA SER A 5 -9.57 -27.52 2.33
C SER A 5 -10.34 -26.34 2.92
N THR A 6 -11.67 -26.31 2.75
CA THR A 6 -12.53 -25.25 3.31
C THR A 6 -12.29 -25.06 4.82
N ASN A 7 -12.09 -26.14 5.57
CA ASN A 7 -11.80 -26.06 7.01
C ASN A 7 -10.45 -25.37 7.29
N ASN A 8 -9.43 -25.66 6.49
CA ASN A 8 -8.14 -24.99 6.64
C ASN A 8 -8.22 -23.50 6.27
N ILE A 9 -8.95 -23.15 5.21
CA ILE A 9 -9.14 -21.75 4.81
C ILE A 9 -9.86 -20.97 5.93
N ARG A 10 -10.93 -21.53 6.50
CA ARG A 10 -11.62 -20.91 7.65
C ARG A 10 -10.67 -20.66 8.82
N LYS A 11 -9.87 -21.67 9.21
CA LYS A 11 -8.87 -21.51 10.29
C LYS A 11 -7.87 -20.38 10.04
N LEU A 12 -7.49 -20.14 8.79
CA LEU A 12 -6.52 -19.10 8.44
C LEU A 12 -7.14 -17.71 8.32
N LEU A 13 -8.37 -17.61 7.80
CA LEU A 13 -8.94 -16.34 7.35
C LEU A 13 -10.12 -15.84 8.19
N SER A 14 -10.80 -16.69 8.99
CA SER A 14 -12.07 -16.32 9.60
C SER A 14 -11.97 -15.19 10.63
N GLU A 15 -10.89 -15.12 11.41
CA GLU A 15 -10.71 -14.05 12.40
C GLU A 15 -10.72 -12.67 11.73
N VAL A 16 -9.92 -12.53 10.69
CA VAL A 16 -9.82 -11.28 9.91
C VAL A 16 -11.10 -11.01 9.11
N ALA A 17 -11.67 -12.05 8.50
CA ALA A 17 -12.91 -11.92 7.74
C ALA A 17 -14.06 -11.43 8.63
N SER A 18 -14.24 -12.01 9.82
CA SER A 18 -15.26 -11.60 10.78
C SER A 18 -15.06 -10.16 11.24
N ALA A 19 -13.82 -9.75 11.54
CA ALA A 19 -13.52 -8.37 11.95
C ALA A 19 -13.79 -7.33 10.84
N LEU A 20 -13.54 -7.70 9.57
CA LEU A 20 -13.80 -6.83 8.42
C LEU A 20 -15.27 -6.79 8.00
N LEU A 21 -16.04 -7.82 8.35
CA LEU A 21 -17.46 -7.98 8.03
C LEU A 21 -18.37 -7.86 9.25
N GLU A 22 -17.90 -7.17 10.29
CA GLU A 22 -18.73 -6.84 11.45
C GLU A 22 -20.06 -6.22 11.01
N HIS A 23 -21.12 -6.54 11.75
CA HIS A 23 -22.49 -6.21 11.39
C HIS A 23 -22.69 -4.72 11.06
N ASP A 24 -22.02 -3.83 11.80
CA ASP A 24 -22.10 -2.39 11.58
C ASP A 24 -21.51 -1.94 10.24
N ARG A 25 -20.44 -2.60 9.77
CA ARG A 25 -19.81 -2.29 8.47
C ARG A 25 -20.65 -2.81 7.30
N GLN A 26 -21.24 -3.98 7.46
CA GLN A 26 -22.22 -4.53 6.51
C GLN A 26 -23.46 -3.62 6.38
N PHE A 27 -23.97 -3.15 7.52
CA PHE A 27 -25.07 -2.20 7.57
C PHE A 27 -24.69 -0.87 6.89
N LEU A 28 -23.53 -0.30 7.22
CA LEU A 28 -22.99 0.91 6.59
C LEU A 28 -22.89 0.75 5.06
N ALA A 29 -22.31 -0.35 4.58
CA ALA A 29 -22.16 -0.61 3.15
C ALA A 29 -23.52 -0.73 2.43
N SER A 30 -24.50 -1.37 3.07
CA SER A 30 -25.85 -1.52 2.52
C SER A 30 -26.57 -0.17 2.44
N ALA A 31 -26.51 0.64 3.50
CA ALA A 31 -27.09 1.98 3.52
C ALA A 31 -26.41 2.91 2.50
N LEU A 32 -25.09 2.82 2.37
CA LEU A 32 -24.33 3.57 1.38
C LEU A 32 -24.74 3.19 -0.04
N LEU A 33 -24.86 1.90 -0.34
CA LEU A 33 -25.25 1.42 -1.66
C LEU A 33 -26.69 1.86 -2.03
N ALA A 34 -27.60 1.87 -1.06
CA ALA A 34 -28.96 2.40 -1.25
C ALA A 34 -28.92 3.88 -1.64
N ARG A 35 -28.17 4.71 -0.91
CA ARG A 35 -27.98 6.13 -1.24
C ARG A 35 -27.28 6.35 -2.58
N LEU A 36 -26.28 5.53 -2.91
CA LEU A 36 -25.63 5.59 -4.21
C LEU A 36 -26.60 5.23 -5.35
N THR A 37 -27.55 4.32 -5.10
CA THR A 37 -28.60 3.97 -6.08
C THR A 37 -29.54 5.13 -6.32
N GLU A 38 -29.88 5.90 -5.29
CA GLU A 38 -30.69 7.13 -5.42
C GLU A 38 -29.94 8.21 -6.21
N ILE A 39 -28.64 8.40 -5.94
CA ILE A 39 -27.82 9.46 -6.55
C ILE A 39 -27.39 9.11 -7.99
N SER A 40 -26.97 7.86 -8.23
CA SER A 40 -26.42 7.42 -9.51
C SER A 40 -26.62 5.91 -9.71
N PRO A 41 -27.79 5.47 -10.22
CA PRO A 41 -28.10 4.06 -10.44
C PRO A 41 -27.06 3.34 -11.32
N GLY A 42 -26.55 4.03 -12.35
CA GLY A 42 -25.56 3.46 -13.28
C GLY A 42 -24.21 3.16 -12.65
N VAL A 43 -23.81 3.93 -11.64
CA VAL A 43 -22.59 3.68 -10.85
C VAL A 43 -22.88 2.63 -9.77
N ALA A 44 -24.02 2.72 -9.10
CA ALA A 44 -24.43 1.77 -8.06
C ALA A 44 -24.45 0.31 -8.54
N ASN A 45 -24.93 0.07 -9.78
CA ASN A 45 -25.01 -1.27 -10.38
C ASN A 45 -23.65 -1.97 -10.56
N ARG A 46 -22.53 -1.25 -10.36
CA ARG A 46 -21.16 -1.78 -10.44
C ARG A 46 -20.58 -2.11 -9.06
N PHE A 47 -21.36 -1.93 -8.01
CA PHE A 47 -20.98 -2.22 -6.63
C PHE A 47 -21.85 -3.33 -6.06
N HIS A 48 -21.22 -4.28 -5.40
CA HIS A 48 -21.90 -5.42 -4.79
C HIS A 48 -21.44 -5.61 -3.35
N LEU A 49 -22.34 -6.00 -2.46
CA LEU A 49 -21.97 -6.35 -1.09
C LEU A 49 -21.04 -7.57 -1.10
N LYS A 50 -19.97 -7.52 -0.29
CA LYS A 50 -19.20 -8.73 0.01
C LYS A 50 -20.11 -9.71 0.73
N GLN A 51 -20.14 -10.96 0.25
CA GLN A 51 -20.91 -12.04 0.88
C GLN A 51 -20.56 -12.15 2.38
N GLN A 52 -21.55 -12.54 3.19
CA GLN A 52 -21.39 -12.68 4.64
C GLN A 52 -20.30 -13.70 5.03
N ASP A 53 -20.03 -14.70 4.17
CA ASP A 53 -18.92 -15.62 4.31
C ASP A 53 -17.99 -15.55 3.08
N PRO A 54 -17.09 -14.55 3.00
CA PRO A 54 -16.20 -14.36 1.86
C PRO A 54 -15.10 -15.42 1.84
N VAL A 55 -14.96 -16.20 2.91
CA VAL A 55 -13.96 -17.27 3.03
C VAL A 55 -14.49 -18.56 2.41
N ASN A 56 -15.82 -18.70 2.32
CA ASN A 56 -16.47 -19.86 1.72
C ASN A 56 -16.46 -19.75 0.20
N GLY A 57 -15.82 -20.72 -0.45
CA GLY A 57 -15.79 -20.82 -1.91
C GLY A 57 -14.61 -20.16 -2.60
N ILE A 58 -13.73 -19.44 -1.88
CA ILE A 58 -12.47 -18.95 -2.48
C ILE A 58 -11.48 -20.13 -2.58
N PRO A 59 -11.06 -20.56 -3.79
CA PRO A 59 -10.01 -21.55 -3.92
C PRO A 59 -8.68 -20.93 -3.47
N LEU A 60 -8.15 -21.38 -2.34
CA LEU A 60 -6.87 -20.91 -1.82
C LEU A 60 -5.78 -21.97 -1.99
N ARG A 61 -4.67 -21.57 -2.62
CA ARG A 61 -3.48 -22.40 -2.79
C ARG A 61 -2.29 -21.76 -2.11
N MET A 62 -1.35 -22.60 -1.71
CA MET A 62 -0.09 -22.20 -1.10
C MET A 62 1.09 -22.92 -1.75
N VAL A 63 2.23 -22.25 -1.81
CA VAL A 63 3.52 -22.89 -2.07
C VAL A 63 4.03 -23.48 -0.74
N CYS A 64 4.38 -24.76 -0.75
CA CYS A 64 4.85 -25.51 0.42
C CYS A 64 6.05 -26.38 0.02
N SER A 65 6.93 -26.69 0.97
CA SER A 65 8.10 -27.59 0.75
C SER A 65 7.67 -29.02 0.40
N SER A 66 6.53 -29.46 0.93
CA SER A 66 5.96 -30.80 0.74
C SER A 66 4.44 -30.73 0.54
N ARG A 67 3.81 -31.87 0.25
CA ARG A 67 2.34 -31.98 0.22
C ARG A 67 1.83 -32.04 1.66
N LEU A 68 1.24 -30.96 2.13
CA LEU A 68 0.67 -30.84 3.46
C LEU A 68 -0.84 -31.11 3.44
N ALA A 69 -1.35 -31.80 4.46
CA ALA A 69 -2.79 -31.99 4.65
C ALA A 69 -3.46 -30.72 5.21
N CYS A 70 -2.71 -29.94 6.00
CA CYS A 70 -3.14 -28.69 6.61
C CYS A 70 -1.97 -27.72 6.69
N VAL A 71 -2.21 -26.45 6.39
CA VAL A 71 -1.25 -25.34 6.50
C VAL A 71 -1.62 -24.51 7.73
N PRO A 72 -0.77 -24.45 8.77
CA PRO A 72 -1.11 -23.80 10.04
C PRO A 72 -0.99 -22.27 10.00
N SER A 73 -0.07 -21.74 9.19
CA SER A 73 0.18 -20.31 9.00
C SER A 73 0.74 -20.07 7.60
N PHE A 74 0.83 -18.81 7.16
CA PHE A 74 1.48 -18.48 5.90
C PHE A 74 2.12 -17.09 5.93
N VAL A 75 3.10 -16.89 5.05
CA VAL A 75 3.61 -15.56 4.67
C VAL A 75 3.03 -15.16 3.32
N ALA A 76 2.78 -13.86 3.14
CA ALA A 76 2.34 -13.31 1.85
C ALA A 76 3.51 -12.60 1.16
N VAL A 77 3.65 -12.81 -0.14
CA VAL A 77 4.68 -12.18 -0.95
C VAL A 77 4.07 -11.02 -1.73
N SER A 78 4.77 -9.90 -1.73
CA SER A 78 4.43 -8.66 -2.40
C SER A 78 5.59 -8.31 -3.33
N TYR A 79 5.35 -8.17 -4.63
CA TYR A 79 6.41 -8.06 -5.63
C TYR A 79 5.89 -7.45 -6.93
N CYS A 80 6.82 -7.07 -7.81
CA CYS A 80 6.49 -6.63 -9.16
C CYS A 80 6.40 -7.83 -10.11
N TRP A 81 5.35 -7.89 -10.93
CA TRP A 81 5.32 -8.87 -12.02
C TRP A 81 6.35 -8.50 -13.10
N HIS A 82 7.00 -9.53 -13.64
CA HIS A 82 7.97 -9.43 -14.73
C HIS A 82 7.29 -8.90 -16.01
N TYR A 83 7.70 -7.73 -16.50
CA TYR A 83 7.23 -7.12 -17.75
C TYR A 83 8.42 -6.79 -18.66
N PRO A 84 8.26 -6.72 -20.00
CA PRO A 84 9.39 -6.53 -20.92
C PRO A 84 10.25 -5.29 -20.68
N THR A 85 9.66 -4.21 -20.15
CA THR A 85 10.35 -2.96 -19.81
C THR A 85 11.03 -2.99 -18.45
N TRP A 86 11.15 -4.16 -17.84
CA TRP A 86 11.77 -4.34 -16.53
C TRP A 86 13.03 -5.19 -16.64
N SER A 87 14.11 -4.69 -16.05
CA SER A 87 15.33 -5.46 -15.81
C SER A 87 15.45 -5.78 -14.32
N PRO A 88 15.39 -7.07 -13.92
CA PRO A 88 15.74 -7.45 -12.57
C PRO A 88 17.27 -7.34 -12.37
N SER A 89 17.71 -7.49 -11.12
CA SER A 89 19.14 -7.59 -10.78
C SER A 89 19.85 -8.64 -11.65
N PRO A 90 21.11 -8.44 -12.04
CA PRO A 90 21.96 -9.46 -12.70
C PRO A 90 22.01 -10.80 -11.95
N HIS A 91 21.80 -10.79 -10.63
CA HIS A 91 21.77 -12.00 -9.80
C HIS A 91 20.40 -12.69 -9.74
N ALA A 92 19.38 -12.13 -10.38
CA ALA A 92 18.02 -12.66 -10.40
C ALA A 92 17.87 -13.85 -11.36
N ALA A 93 18.56 -14.95 -11.02
CA ALA A 93 18.49 -16.18 -11.81
C ALA A 93 17.05 -16.76 -11.82
N PRO A 94 16.54 -17.20 -12.97
CA PRO A 94 15.22 -17.81 -13.05
C PRO A 94 15.20 -19.16 -12.32
N ILE A 95 14.03 -19.55 -11.81
CA ILE A 95 13.82 -20.86 -11.19
C ILE A 95 13.24 -21.87 -12.19
N ALA A 96 12.06 -21.57 -12.71
CA ALA A 96 11.34 -22.37 -13.71
C ALA A 96 10.29 -21.48 -14.40
N PRO A 97 9.82 -21.86 -15.60
CA PRO A 97 8.75 -21.13 -16.28
C PRO A 97 7.53 -20.93 -15.38
N GLY A 98 6.93 -19.73 -15.43
CA GLY A 98 5.70 -19.39 -14.71
C GLY A 98 5.88 -18.77 -13.32
N TRP A 99 7.01 -18.98 -12.63
CA TRP A 99 7.22 -18.44 -11.27
C TRP A 99 7.18 -16.92 -11.21
N GLY A 100 7.78 -16.23 -12.19
CA GLY A 100 7.78 -14.76 -12.22
C GLY A 100 8.45 -14.11 -11.00
N ILE A 101 9.32 -14.86 -10.32
CA ILE A 101 10.26 -14.44 -9.28
C ILE A 101 11.53 -15.30 -9.42
N SER A 102 12.65 -14.76 -8.98
CA SER A 102 13.97 -15.37 -9.08
C SER A 102 14.23 -16.45 -8.02
N LYS A 103 15.11 -17.40 -8.35
CA LYS A 103 15.50 -18.51 -7.47
C LYS A 103 16.10 -18.04 -6.14
N PRO A 104 17.03 -17.05 -6.08
CA PRO A 104 17.57 -16.59 -4.80
C PRO A 104 16.48 -15.99 -3.89
N MET A 105 15.52 -15.25 -4.45
CA MET A 105 14.39 -14.71 -3.69
C MET A 105 13.49 -15.81 -3.13
N VAL A 106 13.19 -16.84 -3.93
CA VAL A 106 12.43 -18.00 -3.45
C VAL A 106 13.15 -18.68 -2.29
N GLN A 107 14.46 -18.88 -2.40
CA GLN A 107 15.25 -19.49 -1.33
C GLN A 107 15.21 -18.65 -0.05
N ALA A 108 15.36 -17.32 -0.16
CA ALA A 108 15.26 -16.41 0.98
C ALA A 108 13.86 -16.41 1.61
N ILE A 109 12.79 -16.42 0.80
CA ILE A 109 11.41 -16.54 1.29
C ILE A 109 11.24 -17.83 2.09
N MET A 110 11.74 -18.96 1.57
CA MET A 110 11.59 -20.25 2.24
C MET A 110 12.35 -20.28 3.58
N GLN A 111 13.49 -19.59 3.69
CA GLN A 111 14.25 -19.46 4.95
C GLN A 111 13.58 -18.54 5.99
N LEU A 112 12.73 -17.60 5.56
CA LEU A 112 12.01 -16.67 6.44
C LEU A 112 10.72 -17.24 7.04
N ARG A 113 10.40 -18.49 6.66
CA ARG A 113 9.29 -19.25 7.25
C ARG A 113 9.64 -19.68 8.67
N GLN A 114 8.62 -19.78 9.52
CA GLN A 114 8.78 -20.26 10.90
C GLN A 114 8.85 -21.78 11.01
N SER A 115 8.35 -22.50 10.01
CA SER A 115 8.38 -23.97 9.97
C SER A 115 8.28 -24.49 8.54
N GLU A 116 8.64 -25.76 8.36
CA GLU A 116 8.45 -26.52 7.10
C GLU A 116 6.98 -26.73 6.71
N GLU A 117 6.04 -26.38 7.59
CA GLU A 117 4.60 -26.44 7.31
C GLU A 117 3.99 -25.08 6.95
N GLU A 118 4.67 -23.97 7.24
CA GLU A 118 4.17 -22.63 6.91
C GLU A 118 4.03 -22.42 5.39
N GLY A 119 2.86 -21.99 4.93
CA GLY A 119 2.62 -21.72 3.52
C GLY A 119 3.28 -20.43 3.03
N VAL A 120 3.48 -20.34 1.72
CA VAL A 120 3.82 -19.08 1.04
C VAL A 120 2.70 -18.77 0.06
N TRP A 121 2.07 -17.61 0.23
CA TRP A 121 1.08 -17.10 -0.70
C TRP A 121 1.69 -16.04 -1.61
N MET A 122 1.46 -16.18 -2.92
CA MET A 122 1.80 -15.17 -3.92
C MET A 122 0.79 -15.24 -5.07
N ASP A 123 0.24 -14.09 -5.44
CA ASP A 123 -0.87 -13.95 -6.38
C ASP A 123 -0.70 -14.74 -7.68
N ARG A 124 0.44 -14.64 -8.36
CA ARG A 124 0.68 -15.24 -9.68
C ARG A 124 0.62 -16.76 -9.68
N LEU A 125 1.09 -17.41 -8.61
CA LEU A 125 1.10 -18.87 -8.50
C LEU A 125 -0.12 -19.42 -7.75
N CYS A 126 -0.60 -18.68 -6.76
CA CYS A 126 -1.66 -19.15 -5.86
C CYS A 126 -3.07 -18.86 -6.41
N ILE A 127 -3.19 -17.98 -7.41
CA ILE A 127 -4.44 -17.67 -8.11
C ILE A 127 -4.38 -18.28 -9.52
N ASN A 128 -5.51 -18.78 -10.03
CA ASN A 128 -5.59 -19.34 -11.37
C ASN A 128 -5.72 -18.16 -12.33
N GLN A 129 -4.59 -17.76 -12.93
CA GLN A 129 -4.55 -16.56 -13.77
C GLN A 129 -5.41 -16.67 -15.04
N ALA A 130 -5.84 -17.88 -15.42
CA ALA A 130 -6.72 -18.12 -16.54
C ALA A 130 -8.22 -18.05 -16.17
N ASP A 131 -8.57 -18.05 -14.88
CA ASP A 131 -9.95 -17.97 -14.41
C ASP A 131 -10.28 -16.55 -13.92
N LEU A 132 -11.10 -15.84 -14.69
CA LEU A 132 -11.48 -14.47 -14.38
C LEU A 132 -12.34 -14.37 -13.11
N SER A 133 -13.22 -15.35 -12.87
CA SER A 133 -14.08 -15.38 -11.69
C SER A 133 -13.24 -15.57 -10.42
N GLU A 134 -12.26 -16.47 -10.47
CA GLU A 134 -11.31 -16.65 -9.38
C GLU A 134 -10.52 -15.36 -9.12
N LYS A 135 -10.02 -14.69 -10.16
CA LYS A 135 -9.26 -13.44 -10.00
C LYS A 135 -10.08 -12.34 -9.32
N VAL A 136 -11.32 -12.11 -9.77
CA VAL A 136 -12.21 -11.11 -9.15
C VAL A 136 -12.46 -11.44 -7.68
N SER A 137 -12.71 -12.72 -7.38
CA SER A 137 -12.94 -13.18 -6.02
C SER A 137 -11.72 -12.96 -5.11
N HIS A 138 -10.51 -13.27 -5.60
CA HIS A 138 -9.27 -13.03 -4.87
C HIS A 138 -8.97 -11.55 -4.70
N VAL A 139 -9.15 -10.71 -5.72
CA VAL A 139 -8.99 -9.24 -5.62
C VAL A 139 -9.89 -8.65 -4.52
N GLY A 140 -11.13 -9.13 -4.44
CA GLY A 140 -12.07 -8.78 -3.37
C GLY A 140 -11.64 -9.27 -1.97
N ALA A 141 -10.87 -10.36 -1.89
CA ALA A 141 -10.41 -10.96 -0.65
C ALA A 141 -8.95 -10.63 -0.29
N MET A 142 -8.22 -9.88 -1.12
CA MET A 142 -6.81 -9.59 -0.89
C MET A 142 -6.57 -8.92 0.47
N ASN A 143 -7.48 -8.04 0.93
CA ASN A 143 -7.35 -7.43 2.25
C ASN A 143 -7.42 -8.45 3.39
N ILE A 144 -8.26 -9.48 3.27
CA ILE A 144 -8.35 -10.60 4.21
C ILE A 144 -7.05 -11.43 4.14
N ILE A 145 -6.61 -11.81 2.94
CA ILE A 145 -5.43 -12.66 2.75
C ILE A 145 -4.15 -12.00 3.30
N TYR A 146 -3.88 -10.75 2.91
CA TYR A 146 -2.67 -10.04 3.37
C TYR A 146 -2.69 -9.76 4.87
N ARG A 147 -3.86 -9.49 5.45
CA ARG A 147 -4.00 -9.23 6.89
C ARG A 147 -3.97 -10.51 7.73
N SER A 148 -4.37 -11.65 7.17
CA SER A 148 -4.24 -12.98 7.79
C SER A 148 -2.84 -13.57 7.68
N ALA A 149 -2.00 -13.06 6.77
CA ALA A 149 -0.62 -13.51 6.67
C ALA A 149 0.13 -13.17 7.96
N ARG A 150 0.97 -14.11 8.43
CA ARG A 150 1.82 -13.88 9.59
C ARG A 150 2.74 -12.67 9.35
N ARG A 151 3.30 -12.58 8.14
CA ARG A 151 4.24 -11.54 7.72
C ARG A 151 4.13 -11.33 6.21
N ILE A 152 4.37 -10.10 5.78
CA ILE A 152 4.55 -9.77 4.36
C ILE A 152 6.05 -9.73 4.03
N LEU A 153 6.41 -10.36 2.92
CA LEU A 153 7.74 -10.29 2.31
C LEU A 153 7.64 -9.50 1.01
N ILE A 154 8.28 -8.34 0.97
CA ILE A 154 8.29 -7.41 -0.16
C ILE A 154 9.58 -7.63 -0.96
N LEU A 155 9.47 -8.04 -2.22
CA LEU A 155 10.63 -8.31 -3.06
C LEU A 155 10.98 -7.10 -3.91
N LEU A 156 12.21 -6.60 -3.73
CA LEU A 156 12.82 -5.53 -4.51
C LEU A 156 13.81 -6.15 -5.50
N GLU A 157 13.30 -6.93 -6.45
CA GLU A 157 14.12 -7.73 -7.38
C GLU A 157 14.98 -6.87 -8.33
N ASP A 158 14.71 -5.58 -8.45
CA ASP A 158 15.47 -4.57 -9.18
C ASP A 158 16.52 -3.84 -8.33
N VAL A 159 16.56 -4.09 -7.02
CA VAL A 159 17.53 -3.46 -6.13
C VAL A 159 18.74 -4.38 -5.94
N GLN A 160 19.90 -3.90 -6.40
CA GLN A 160 21.20 -4.46 -6.07
C GLN A 160 22.07 -3.42 -5.37
N LEU A 161 22.39 -3.68 -4.10
CA LEU A 161 23.29 -2.86 -3.28
C LEU A 161 24.75 -3.11 -3.67
N THR A 162 25.55 -2.05 -3.66
CA THR A 162 27.02 -2.15 -3.62
C THR A 162 27.47 -2.71 -2.25
N ALA A 163 28.75 -3.11 -2.15
CA ALA A 163 29.29 -3.60 -0.87
C ALA A 163 29.16 -2.53 0.23
N ALA A 164 29.53 -1.28 -0.06
CA ALA A 164 29.42 -0.17 0.87
C ALA A 164 27.96 0.13 1.29
N GLU A 165 27.01 0.09 0.35
CA GLU A 165 25.59 0.26 0.69
C GLU A 165 25.04 -0.89 1.54
N ALA A 166 25.46 -2.13 1.26
CA ALA A 166 25.06 -3.29 2.05
C ALA A 166 25.61 -3.21 3.48
N GLU A 167 26.89 -2.89 3.65
CA GLU A 167 27.52 -2.67 4.96
C GLU A 167 26.84 -1.54 5.75
N ALA A 168 26.63 -0.39 5.11
CA ALA A 168 25.89 0.74 5.68
C ALA A 168 24.46 0.34 6.10
N GLY A 169 23.72 -0.29 5.21
CA GLY A 169 22.36 -0.75 5.49
C GLY A 169 22.30 -1.70 6.67
N THR A 170 23.19 -2.70 6.72
CA THR A 170 23.26 -3.66 7.83
C THR A 170 23.66 -3.01 9.15
N ALA A 171 24.62 -2.09 9.15
CA ALA A 171 25.03 -1.36 10.36
C ALA A 171 23.87 -0.54 10.94
N TYR A 172 23.21 0.27 10.12
CA TYR A 172 22.08 1.10 10.56
C TYR A 172 20.85 0.26 10.95
N ALA A 173 20.63 -0.90 10.32
CA ALA A 173 19.60 -1.85 10.74
C ALA A 173 19.90 -2.39 12.15
N GLY A 174 21.17 -2.68 12.45
CA GLY A 174 21.65 -3.04 13.79
C GLY A 174 21.37 -1.94 14.80
N PHE A 175 21.72 -0.68 14.48
CA PHE A 175 21.44 0.47 15.33
C PHE A 175 19.95 0.63 15.62
N PHE A 176 19.10 0.50 14.60
CA PHE A 176 17.65 0.59 14.76
C PHE A 176 17.10 -0.50 15.68
N ALA A 177 17.58 -1.75 15.53
CA ALA A 177 17.19 -2.86 16.38
C ALA A 177 17.64 -2.63 17.83
N ASP A 178 18.86 -2.18 18.06
CA ASP A 178 19.39 -1.89 19.39
C ASP A 178 18.65 -0.73 20.07
N MET A 179 18.40 0.36 19.32
CA MET A 179 17.57 1.47 19.79
C MET A 179 16.19 0.98 20.24
N CYS A 180 15.54 0.12 19.45
CA CYS A 180 14.23 -0.43 19.78
C CYS A 180 14.28 -1.33 21.03
N ARG A 181 15.32 -2.14 21.20
CA ARG A 181 15.55 -2.96 22.40
C ARG A 181 15.73 -2.10 23.65
N VAL A 182 16.49 -1.01 23.57
CA VAL A 182 16.69 -0.10 24.70
C VAL A 182 15.37 0.55 25.11
N VAL A 183 14.61 1.10 24.16
CA VAL A 183 13.29 1.69 24.42
C VAL A 183 12.36 0.70 25.13
N GLU A 184 12.34 -0.56 24.70
CA GLU A 184 11.49 -1.60 25.28
C GLU A 184 11.97 -2.04 26.67
N ARG A 185 13.28 -2.28 26.83
CA ARG A 185 13.89 -2.70 28.10
C ARG A 185 13.72 -1.64 29.19
N GLU A 186 13.94 -0.39 28.84
CA GLU A 186 13.88 0.75 29.77
C GLU A 186 12.48 1.35 29.87
N ARG A 187 11.52 0.82 29.09
CA ARG A 187 10.12 1.29 29.04
C ARG A 187 10.04 2.80 28.83
N LEU A 188 10.86 3.31 27.92
CA LEU A 188 10.88 4.73 27.62
C LEU A 188 9.57 5.14 26.95
N GLU A 189 8.96 6.21 27.47
CA GLU A 189 7.71 6.78 26.97
C GLU A 189 7.80 8.31 26.86
N GLY A 190 6.82 8.93 26.20
CA GLY A 190 6.69 10.37 26.09
C GLY A 190 7.95 11.09 25.58
N THR A 191 8.33 12.16 26.28
CA THR A 191 9.48 13.03 25.94
C THR A 191 10.81 12.28 26.07
N ALA A 192 11.00 11.49 27.12
CA ALA A 192 12.23 10.72 27.34
C ALA A 192 12.53 9.76 26.18
N LYS A 193 11.49 9.07 25.68
CA LYS A 193 11.60 8.24 24.48
C LYS A 193 11.99 9.06 23.25
N ALA A 194 11.35 10.21 23.05
CA ALA A 194 11.60 11.06 21.89
C ALA A 194 13.04 11.60 21.89
N GLU A 195 13.55 12.04 23.04
CA GLU A 195 14.93 12.51 23.20
C GLU A 195 15.96 11.41 22.95
N PHE A 196 15.74 10.22 23.52
CA PHE A 196 16.60 9.05 23.28
C PHE A 196 16.63 8.67 21.80
N VAL A 197 15.47 8.50 21.18
CA VAL A 197 15.36 8.10 19.77
C VAL A 197 15.99 9.14 18.84
N ASN A 198 15.83 10.44 19.13
CA ASN A 198 16.40 11.51 18.30
C ASN A 198 17.94 11.62 18.43
N SER A 199 18.52 11.18 19.54
CA SER A 199 19.96 11.26 19.80
C SER A 199 20.73 9.99 19.42
N TYR A 200 20.06 8.85 19.28
CA TYR A 200 20.71 7.55 19.10
C TYR A 200 21.54 7.44 17.80
N PHE A 201 20.95 7.70 16.62
CA PHE A 201 21.68 7.64 15.35
C PHE A 201 22.86 8.62 15.28
N PRO A 202 22.72 9.90 15.69
CA PRO A 202 23.86 10.83 15.77
C PRO A 202 25.01 10.31 16.62
N GLN A 203 24.72 9.73 17.80
CA GLN A 203 25.75 9.15 18.66
C GLN A 203 26.47 7.97 18.00
N GLN A 204 25.74 7.09 17.29
CA GLN A 204 26.37 5.98 16.57
C GLN A 204 27.21 6.45 15.39
N GLU A 205 26.78 7.50 14.70
CA GLU A 205 27.55 8.12 13.62
C GLU A 205 28.88 8.70 14.10
N ASP A 206 28.90 9.36 15.26
CA ASP A 206 30.14 9.87 15.86
C ASP A 206 31.13 8.75 16.17
N LEU A 207 30.63 7.60 16.65
CA LEU A 207 31.45 6.41 16.88
C LEU A 207 31.98 5.81 15.56
N LEU A 208 31.15 5.76 14.51
CA LEU A 208 31.57 5.27 13.20
C LEU A 208 32.65 6.17 12.57
N ARG A 209 32.49 7.50 12.65
CA ARG A 209 33.50 8.46 12.16
C ARG A 209 34.88 8.19 12.75
N GLN A 210 34.94 7.84 14.03
CA GLN A 210 36.19 7.51 14.72
C GLN A 210 36.75 6.14 14.32
N ARG A 211 35.89 5.17 14.02
CA ARG A 211 36.28 3.77 13.77
C ARG A 211 36.69 3.49 12.32
N ASP A 212 35.96 4.03 11.35
CA ASP A 212 36.08 3.66 9.93
C ASP A 212 36.30 4.84 8.98
N GLY A 213 36.54 6.03 9.51
CA GLY A 213 36.73 7.24 8.72
C GLY A 213 35.46 7.76 8.04
N GLY A 214 34.27 7.30 8.45
CA GLY A 214 32.99 7.75 7.90
C GLY A 214 32.55 7.02 6.62
N HIS A 215 33.10 5.84 6.33
CA HIS A 215 32.75 5.07 5.13
C HIS A 215 31.25 4.74 5.09
N HIS A 216 30.70 4.23 6.19
CA HIS A 216 29.27 3.91 6.28
C HIS A 216 28.38 5.15 6.11
N LEU A 217 28.80 6.30 6.66
CA LEU A 217 28.06 7.57 6.54
C LEU A 217 27.99 8.05 5.09
N SER A 218 29.05 7.84 4.31
CA SER A 218 29.07 8.23 2.90
C SER A 218 28.13 7.38 2.03
N ALA A 219 27.89 6.11 2.43
CA ALA A 219 27.08 5.16 1.66
C ALA A 219 25.61 5.11 2.10
N VAL A 220 25.27 5.46 3.33
CA VAL A 220 23.91 5.27 3.89
C VAL A 220 22.83 6.03 3.12
N LYS A 221 23.13 7.24 2.62
CA LYS A 221 22.19 8.00 1.80
C LYS A 221 21.91 7.30 0.47
N SER A 222 22.94 6.80 -0.19
CA SER A 222 22.81 6.03 -1.44
C SER A 222 22.02 4.74 -1.21
N PHE A 223 22.29 4.04 -0.09
CA PHE A 223 21.51 2.87 0.33
C PHE A 223 20.02 3.19 0.45
N ALA A 224 19.65 4.23 1.20
CA ALA A 224 18.25 4.61 1.40
C ALA A 224 17.57 5.02 0.08
N MET A 225 18.25 5.81 -0.76
CA MET A 225 17.73 6.18 -2.08
C MET A 225 17.52 4.96 -2.97
N ARG A 226 18.44 4.00 -2.96
CA ARG A 226 18.33 2.78 -3.77
C ARG A 226 17.18 1.88 -3.30
N MET A 227 17.02 1.71 -1.99
CA MET A 227 15.91 0.94 -1.41
C MET A 227 14.56 1.56 -1.75
N LEU A 228 14.40 2.88 -1.57
CA LEU A 228 13.14 3.58 -1.85
C LEU A 228 12.88 3.82 -3.35
N GLY A 229 13.94 3.81 -4.16
CA GLY A 229 13.85 3.92 -5.62
C GLY A 229 13.39 2.64 -6.31
N ALA A 230 13.17 1.55 -5.56
CA ALA A 230 12.70 0.30 -6.11
C ALA A 230 11.35 0.46 -6.83
N ARG A 231 11.20 -0.22 -7.97
CA ARG A 231 9.98 -0.25 -8.78
C ARG A 231 8.76 -0.70 -7.99
N TRP A 232 8.93 -1.47 -6.92
CA TRP A 232 7.82 -1.84 -6.05
C TRP A 232 7.01 -0.63 -5.56
N TYR A 233 7.68 0.45 -5.19
CA TYR A 233 7.05 1.71 -4.77
C TYR A 233 6.33 2.44 -5.91
N SER A 234 6.46 2.01 -7.17
CA SER A 234 5.79 2.66 -8.30
C SER A 234 4.41 2.08 -8.60
N ARG A 235 3.92 1.08 -7.86
CA ARG A 235 2.65 0.37 -8.14
C ARG A 235 1.55 0.77 -7.17
N ALA A 236 0.32 0.98 -7.63
CA ALA A 236 -0.80 1.28 -6.73
C ALA A 236 -1.05 0.14 -5.71
N TRP A 237 -0.87 -1.11 -6.14
CA TRP A 237 -1.01 -2.29 -5.28
C TRP A 237 -0.06 -2.32 -4.08
N CYS A 238 1.09 -1.64 -4.12
CA CYS A 238 1.97 -1.56 -2.95
C CYS A 238 1.28 -0.88 -1.75
N ALA A 239 0.32 0.03 -2.01
CA ALA A 239 -0.47 0.66 -0.96
C ALA A 239 -1.45 -0.31 -0.33
N HIS A 240 -2.12 -1.16 -1.12
CA HIS A 240 -2.97 -2.23 -0.59
C HIS A 240 -2.15 -3.19 0.28
N GLU A 241 -1.09 -3.75 -0.31
CA GLU A 241 -0.26 -4.78 0.30
C GLU A 241 0.35 -4.28 1.61
N SER A 242 0.81 -3.02 1.65
CA SER A 242 1.42 -2.43 2.83
C SER A 242 0.41 -1.97 3.90
N ARG A 243 -0.70 -1.33 3.52
CA ARG A 243 -1.66 -0.75 4.48
C ARG A 243 -2.55 -1.79 5.15
N THR A 244 -2.85 -2.90 4.48
CA THR A 244 -3.75 -3.94 5.01
C THR A 244 -3.10 -4.79 6.09
N ALA A 245 -1.77 -4.95 6.07
CA ALA A 245 -1.06 -5.60 7.15
C ALA A 245 -0.73 -4.64 8.29
N ARG A 246 -0.78 -5.15 9.52
CA ARG A 246 -0.31 -4.40 10.69
C ARG A 246 1.21 -4.27 10.62
N HIS A 247 1.72 -3.05 10.68
CA HIS A 247 3.16 -2.79 10.85
C HIS A 247 3.54 -2.90 12.34
N ALA A 248 3.21 -4.04 12.94
CA ALA A 248 3.44 -4.30 14.36
C ALA A 248 4.94 -4.35 14.69
N LYS A 249 5.27 -4.34 15.99
CA LYS A 249 6.65 -4.58 16.47
C LYS A 249 7.15 -5.97 16.07
N VAL A 250 6.25 -6.97 16.14
CA VAL A 250 6.54 -8.35 15.78
C VAL A 250 6.00 -8.61 14.38
N ASN A 251 6.75 -9.34 13.57
CA ASN A 251 6.39 -9.68 12.20
C ASN A 251 6.13 -8.45 11.29
N ASN A 252 6.90 -7.39 11.48
CA ASN A 252 6.91 -6.26 10.55
C ASN A 252 7.22 -6.75 9.12
N PRO A 253 6.64 -6.13 8.07
CA PRO A 253 7.00 -6.47 6.70
C PRO A 253 8.51 -6.37 6.48
N LEU A 254 9.05 -7.30 5.70
CA LEU A 254 10.47 -7.32 5.32
C LEU A 254 10.63 -6.95 3.85
N LEU A 255 11.57 -6.05 3.57
CA LEU A 255 12.02 -5.70 2.23
C LEU A 255 13.24 -6.57 1.90
N LEU A 256 13.15 -7.37 0.84
CA LEU A 256 14.20 -8.26 0.35
C LEU A 256 14.85 -7.64 -0.88
N CYS A 257 16.18 -7.55 -0.89
CA CYS A 257 16.95 -7.01 -2.01
C CYS A 257 18.25 -7.80 -2.22
N TYR A 258 18.95 -7.54 -3.33
CA TYR A 258 20.24 -8.17 -3.59
C TYR A 258 21.40 -7.40 -2.99
N GLY A 259 22.32 -8.10 -2.34
CA GLY A 259 23.67 -7.61 -2.07
C GLY A 259 24.57 -7.68 -3.31
N HIS A 260 25.77 -7.10 -3.21
CA HIS A 260 26.72 -7.03 -4.32
C HIS A 260 27.13 -8.40 -4.86
N ASN A 261 27.18 -9.41 -3.98
CA ASN A 261 27.56 -10.79 -4.27
C ASN A 261 26.37 -11.69 -4.67
N GLY A 262 25.17 -11.15 -4.81
CA GLY A 262 23.96 -11.90 -5.14
C GLY A 262 23.26 -12.56 -3.95
N ALA A 263 23.80 -12.44 -2.74
CA ALA A 263 23.07 -12.81 -1.53
C ALA A 263 21.81 -11.95 -1.38
N VAL A 264 20.73 -12.54 -0.88
CA VAL A 264 19.51 -11.79 -0.58
C VAL A 264 19.60 -11.25 0.84
N LEU A 265 19.50 -9.94 0.98
CA LEU A 265 19.46 -9.22 2.25
C LEU A 265 18.01 -8.87 2.59
N SER A 266 17.70 -8.76 3.88
CA SER A 266 16.36 -8.40 4.34
C SER A 266 16.40 -7.26 5.35
N PHE A 267 15.54 -6.27 5.18
CA PHE A 267 15.44 -5.09 6.03
C PHE A 267 13.99 -4.88 6.50
N GLU A 268 13.78 -4.51 7.76
CA GLU A 268 12.44 -4.18 8.25
C GLU A 268 11.90 -2.92 7.58
N PHE A 269 10.62 -2.94 7.22
CA PHE A 269 9.94 -1.78 6.63
C PHE A 269 10.03 -0.56 7.55
N ARG A 270 9.83 -0.76 8.87
CA ARG A 270 9.95 0.32 9.87
C ARG A 270 11.35 0.88 9.99
N PHE A 271 12.37 0.04 9.82
CA PHE A 271 13.77 0.50 9.78
C PHE A 271 13.99 1.42 8.58
N ILE A 272 13.62 0.99 7.37
CA ILE A 272 13.78 1.80 6.16
C ILE A 272 12.99 3.12 6.26
N TYR A 273 11.78 3.06 6.82
CA TYR A 273 10.96 4.25 7.09
C TYR A 273 11.65 5.24 8.03
N TYR A 274 12.16 4.76 9.17
CA TYR A 274 12.82 5.59 10.17
C TYR A 274 14.15 6.15 9.66
N LEU A 275 14.99 5.32 9.01
CA LEU A 275 16.25 5.74 8.43
C LEU A 275 16.04 6.86 7.42
N SER A 276 15.05 6.70 6.53
CA SER A 276 14.78 7.68 5.48
C SER A 276 14.24 8.99 6.05
N TYR A 277 13.40 8.94 7.09
CA TYR A 277 12.98 10.12 7.85
C TYR A 277 14.18 10.84 8.48
N TYR A 278 15.06 10.09 9.15
CA TYR A 278 16.26 10.63 9.78
C TYR A 278 17.15 11.33 8.75
N LEU A 279 17.46 10.67 7.63
CA LEU A 279 18.34 11.21 6.60
C LEU A 279 17.73 12.43 5.88
N CYS A 280 16.42 12.45 5.62
CA CYS A 280 15.79 13.60 4.94
C CYS A 280 15.72 14.87 5.80
N ARG A 281 15.93 14.78 7.12
CA ARG A 281 16.05 15.96 8.00
C ARG A 281 17.32 16.76 7.74
N SER A 282 18.35 16.11 7.17
CA SER A 282 19.59 16.77 6.76
C SER A 282 19.49 17.44 5.38
N GLU A 283 18.48 17.08 4.58
CA GLU A 283 18.22 17.77 3.31
C GLU A 283 17.67 19.17 3.59
N PRO A 284 18.01 20.18 2.76
CA PRO A 284 17.48 21.52 2.93
C PRO A 284 15.95 21.48 3.01
N PRO A 285 15.34 22.34 3.85
CA PRO A 285 13.89 22.45 3.91
C PRO A 285 13.38 22.89 2.53
N GLU A 286 12.42 22.14 2.01
CA GLU A 286 11.79 22.48 0.74
C GLU A 286 10.54 23.31 1.06
N PRO A 287 10.44 24.55 0.56
CA PRO A 287 9.27 25.40 0.80
C PRO A 287 8.13 24.91 -0.09
N VAL A 288 7.48 23.82 0.31
CA VAL A 288 6.37 23.24 -0.45
C VAL A 288 5.10 23.29 0.40
N GLY A 289 4.27 24.29 0.12
CA GLY A 289 2.89 24.40 0.60
C GLY A 289 1.90 24.31 -0.56
N GLY A 290 0.66 23.90 -0.28
CA GLY A 290 -0.43 23.87 -1.26
C GLY A 290 -0.13 23.00 -2.48
N ALA A 291 -0.37 23.55 -3.69
CA ALA A 291 -0.30 22.82 -4.96
C ALA A 291 1.10 22.25 -5.27
N ALA A 292 2.17 22.94 -4.87
CA ALA A 292 3.52 22.47 -5.12
C ALA A 292 3.83 21.19 -4.31
N LEU A 293 3.36 21.11 -3.06
CA LEU A 293 3.56 19.94 -2.20
C LEU A 293 2.82 18.74 -2.79
N ALA A 294 1.61 18.97 -3.28
CA ALA A 294 0.85 17.93 -3.92
C ALA A 294 1.41 17.51 -5.28
N ALA A 295 1.98 18.43 -6.06
CA ALA A 295 2.70 18.08 -7.28
C ALA A 295 3.92 17.20 -6.96
N ALA A 296 4.69 17.55 -5.92
CA ALA A 296 5.82 16.75 -5.47
C ALA A 296 5.42 15.37 -4.94
N MET A 297 4.36 15.28 -4.12
CA MET A 297 3.82 13.98 -3.68
C MET A 297 3.12 13.20 -4.79
N GLY A 298 2.71 13.90 -5.85
CA GLY A 298 2.03 13.39 -7.03
C GLY A 298 2.98 12.92 -8.13
N ASP A 299 4.28 13.23 -8.02
CA ASP A 299 5.30 12.88 -8.99
C ASP A 299 5.43 11.35 -9.11
N PRO A 300 5.25 10.76 -10.31
CA PRO A 300 5.44 9.33 -10.53
C PRO A 300 6.91 8.89 -10.40
N ASN A 301 7.88 9.79 -10.52
CA ASN A 301 9.32 9.50 -10.51
C ASN A 301 10.10 10.43 -9.54
N PRO A 302 9.94 10.26 -8.22
CA PRO A 302 10.51 11.17 -7.24
C PRO A 302 12.04 11.09 -7.24
N ALA A 303 12.71 12.25 -7.29
CA ALA A 303 14.17 12.34 -7.39
C ALA A 303 14.89 12.53 -6.05
N THR A 304 14.22 13.10 -5.04
CA THR A 304 14.83 13.42 -3.73
C THR A 304 14.49 12.38 -2.68
N LEU A 305 15.36 12.21 -1.67
CA LEU A 305 15.08 11.29 -0.57
C LEU A 305 13.83 11.72 0.20
N ARG A 306 13.62 13.04 0.38
CA ARG A 306 12.38 13.60 0.94
C ARG A 306 11.12 13.14 0.19
N HIS A 307 11.09 13.22 -1.15
CA HIS A 307 9.92 12.80 -1.92
C HIS A 307 9.70 11.28 -1.89
N LEU A 308 10.79 10.51 -1.97
CA LEU A 308 10.76 9.06 -1.82
C LEU A 308 10.20 8.65 -0.44
N TRP A 309 10.62 9.36 0.62
CA TRP A 309 10.08 9.15 1.96
C TRP A 309 8.60 9.51 2.06
N TRP A 310 8.15 10.64 1.49
CA TRP A 310 6.72 10.99 1.43
C TRP A 310 5.88 9.96 0.68
N ARG A 311 6.44 9.29 -0.33
CA ARG A 311 5.76 8.18 -0.98
C ARG A 311 5.61 7.00 -0.02
N MET A 312 6.66 6.65 0.72
CA MET A 312 6.63 5.58 1.71
C MET A 312 5.67 5.88 2.89
N THR A 313 5.55 7.13 3.34
CA THR A 313 4.61 7.51 4.41
C THR A 313 3.16 7.20 4.03
N ARG A 314 2.83 7.32 2.74
CA ARG A 314 1.51 6.93 2.22
C ARG A 314 1.27 5.42 2.29
N LEU A 315 2.29 4.59 2.43
CA LEU A 315 2.14 3.12 2.50
C LEU A 315 2.01 2.60 3.93
N MET A 316 2.26 3.45 4.93
CA MET A 316 2.05 3.10 6.33
C MET A 316 0.57 2.80 6.58
N PRO A 317 0.23 1.76 7.38
CA PRO A 317 -1.14 1.54 7.83
C PRO A 317 -1.67 2.79 8.53
N ASP A 318 -2.92 3.13 8.27
CA ASP A 318 -3.53 4.31 8.86
C ASP A 318 -3.55 4.17 10.39
N ALA A 319 -2.97 5.13 11.09
CA ALA A 319 -2.96 5.17 12.55
C ALA A 319 -4.29 5.65 13.14
N VAL A 320 -5.20 6.19 12.31
CA VAL A 320 -6.42 6.89 12.74
C VAL A 320 -7.58 6.54 11.81
N SER A 321 -8.72 6.14 12.39
CA SER A 321 -9.99 5.79 11.72
C SER A 321 -10.77 7.00 11.16
N SER A 322 -10.21 8.21 11.19
CA SER A 322 -10.92 9.47 10.90
C SER A 322 -10.50 10.12 9.58
N ARG A 323 -10.14 9.34 8.56
CA ARG A 323 -9.82 9.89 7.22
C ARG A 323 -11.05 9.81 6.33
N SER A 324 -11.22 10.83 5.49
CA SER A 324 -12.18 10.77 4.39
C SER A 324 -11.95 9.50 3.57
N PRO A 325 -13.02 8.79 3.14
CA PRO A 325 -12.91 7.70 2.19
C PRO A 325 -12.07 8.09 0.97
N MET A 326 -12.24 9.32 0.47
CA MET A 326 -11.57 9.82 -0.72
C MET A 326 -10.03 9.83 -0.56
N GLN A 327 -9.50 9.93 0.65
CA GLN A 327 -8.07 9.85 0.91
C GLN A 327 -7.47 8.49 0.52
N HIS A 328 -8.25 7.40 0.62
CA HIS A 328 -7.81 6.07 0.20
C HIS A 328 -7.52 6.01 -1.30
N LEU A 329 -8.33 6.68 -2.12
CA LEU A 329 -8.11 6.80 -3.56
C LEU A 329 -7.01 7.83 -3.89
N VAL A 330 -7.12 9.06 -3.40
CA VAL A 330 -6.20 10.16 -3.76
C VAL A 330 -4.75 9.82 -3.45
N SER A 331 -4.53 9.12 -2.34
CA SER A 331 -3.18 8.74 -1.91
C SER A 331 -2.50 7.75 -2.85
N ILE A 332 -3.24 7.02 -3.70
CA ILE A 332 -2.71 6.03 -4.64
C ILE A 332 -2.72 6.49 -6.11
N LEU A 333 -3.30 7.65 -6.42
CA LEU A 333 -3.42 8.15 -7.82
C LEU A 333 -2.06 8.42 -8.50
N SER A 334 -1.03 8.77 -7.72
CA SER A 334 0.32 9.00 -8.24
C SER A 334 1.11 7.73 -8.53
N PHE A 335 0.57 6.57 -8.15
CA PHE A 335 1.20 5.29 -8.41
C PHE A 335 0.76 4.73 -9.77
N GLY A 336 1.66 3.98 -10.41
CA GLY A 336 1.37 3.24 -11.61
C GLY A 336 0.31 2.16 -11.36
N CYS A 337 -0.77 2.22 -12.14
CA CYS A 337 -1.84 1.24 -12.11
C CYS A 337 -2.20 0.82 -13.54
N LYS A 338 -1.97 -0.46 -13.87
CA LYS A 338 -2.18 -0.99 -15.23
C LYS A 338 -3.67 -1.08 -15.56
N PHE A 339 -4.47 -1.63 -14.64
CA PHE A 339 -5.92 -1.73 -14.78
C PHE A 339 -6.56 -0.68 -13.88
N LYS A 340 -7.18 0.35 -14.46
CA LYS A 340 -7.66 1.50 -13.67
C LYS A 340 -8.76 1.14 -12.68
N GLY A 341 -9.52 0.07 -12.93
CA GLY A 341 -10.49 -0.48 -11.98
C GLY A 341 -9.87 -0.89 -10.65
N ASP A 342 -8.60 -1.33 -10.64
CA ASP A 342 -7.89 -1.68 -9.41
C ASP A 342 -7.75 -0.49 -8.47
N LEU A 343 -7.76 0.76 -8.96
CA LEU A 343 -7.72 1.95 -8.09
C LEU A 343 -8.93 1.98 -7.15
N VAL A 344 -10.12 1.67 -7.68
CA VAL A 344 -11.37 1.59 -6.91
C VAL A 344 -11.29 0.42 -5.93
N SER A 345 -10.85 -0.77 -6.39
CA SER A 345 -10.72 -1.95 -5.53
C SER A 345 -9.71 -1.76 -4.40
N ILE A 346 -8.56 -1.12 -4.65
CA ILE A 346 -7.56 -0.79 -3.64
C ILE A 346 -8.13 0.20 -2.62
N ALA A 347 -8.79 1.25 -3.10
CA ALA A 347 -9.39 2.27 -2.24
C ALA A 347 -10.47 1.65 -1.33
N LEU A 348 -11.38 0.84 -1.87
CA LEU A 348 -12.37 0.08 -1.09
C LEU A 348 -11.72 -0.83 -0.04
N ASN A 349 -10.72 -1.61 -0.45
CA ASN A 349 -10.06 -2.58 0.43
C ASN A 349 -9.30 -1.90 1.58
N THR A 350 -8.70 -0.73 1.32
CA THR A 350 -7.98 0.04 2.36
C THR A 350 -8.91 0.89 3.23
N TRP A 351 -10.07 1.28 2.71
CA TRP A 351 -11.16 1.86 3.50
C TRP A 351 -11.87 0.78 4.36
N GLU A 352 -11.63 -0.50 4.07
CA GLU A 352 -12.26 -1.64 4.74
C GLU A 352 -13.80 -1.65 4.64
N LEU A 353 -14.36 -1.02 3.60
CA LEU A 353 -15.79 -1.08 3.30
C LEU A 353 -16.10 -2.42 2.61
N PRO A 354 -17.10 -3.19 3.06
CA PRO A 354 -17.40 -4.51 2.51
C PRO A 354 -18.20 -4.45 1.20
N LEU A 355 -17.69 -3.68 0.23
CA LEU A 355 -18.15 -3.64 -1.16
C LEU A 355 -17.11 -4.23 -2.11
N LEU A 356 -17.59 -4.78 -3.21
CA LEU A 356 -16.83 -5.17 -4.39
C LEU A 356 -17.17 -4.23 -5.53
N TYR A 357 -16.22 -4.03 -6.43
CA TYR A 357 -16.41 -3.27 -7.65
C TYR A 357 -16.07 -4.15 -8.85
N ASP A 358 -17.00 -4.28 -9.79
CA ASP A 358 -16.84 -5.08 -11.02
C ASP A 358 -16.95 -4.24 -12.30
N GLY A 359 -17.07 -2.92 -12.16
CA GLY A 359 -17.18 -1.99 -13.28
C GLY A 359 -15.89 -1.84 -14.10
N VAL A 360 -16.04 -1.37 -15.33
CA VAL A 360 -14.93 -1.00 -16.20
C VAL A 360 -14.58 0.47 -15.98
N ILE A 361 -13.30 0.73 -15.72
CA ILE A 361 -12.70 2.06 -15.59
C ILE A 361 -11.64 2.19 -16.69
N SER A 362 -11.77 3.20 -17.55
CA SER A 362 -10.84 3.42 -18.65
C SER A 362 -9.79 4.46 -18.29
N THR A 363 -10.20 5.50 -17.57
CA THR A 363 -9.33 6.63 -17.20
C THR A 363 -9.14 6.73 -15.68
N VAL A 364 -8.19 7.56 -15.23
CA VAL A 364 -8.03 7.82 -13.79
C VAL A 364 -9.19 8.69 -13.29
N GLU A 365 -9.67 9.58 -14.15
CA GLU A 365 -10.78 10.49 -13.93
C GLU A 365 -12.09 9.71 -13.68
N ASP A 366 -12.34 8.63 -14.44
CA ASP A 366 -13.49 7.74 -14.20
C ASP A 366 -13.45 7.12 -12.79
N ALA A 367 -12.25 6.75 -12.31
CA ALA A 367 -12.07 6.20 -10.98
C ALA A 367 -12.32 7.26 -9.90
N ILE A 368 -11.89 8.51 -10.14
CA ILE A 368 -12.15 9.66 -9.26
C ILE A 368 -13.66 9.90 -9.17
N VAL A 369 -14.36 10.07 -10.30
CA VAL A 369 -15.82 10.28 -10.34
C VAL A 369 -16.55 9.16 -9.59
N THR A 370 -16.24 7.90 -9.94
CA THR A 370 -16.87 6.71 -9.36
C THR A 370 -16.72 6.70 -7.83
N PHE A 371 -15.53 6.97 -7.32
CA PHE A 371 -15.25 6.93 -5.90
C PHE A 371 -15.71 8.20 -5.15
N SER A 372 -15.77 9.35 -5.82
CA SER A 372 -16.35 10.57 -5.28
C SER A 372 -17.85 10.40 -5.03
N LEU A 373 -18.60 9.80 -5.94
CA LEU A 373 -20.01 9.48 -5.74
C LEU A 373 -20.22 8.51 -4.59
N LEU A 374 -19.36 7.48 -4.48
CA LEU A 374 -19.37 6.57 -3.34
C LEU A 374 -19.08 7.29 -2.01
N THR A 375 -18.15 8.25 -2.02
CA THR A 375 -17.79 9.04 -0.84
C THR A 375 -18.93 9.99 -0.44
N ILE A 376 -19.56 10.67 -1.40
CA ILE A 376 -20.73 11.53 -1.16
C ILE A 376 -21.91 10.69 -0.62
N ALA A 377 -22.15 9.51 -1.20
CA ALA A 377 -23.16 8.55 -0.70
C ALA A 377 -22.85 8.02 0.71
N SER A 378 -21.62 8.18 1.21
CA SER A 378 -21.26 7.88 2.61
C SER A 378 -21.66 9.01 3.57
N GLY A 379 -21.98 10.20 3.05
CA GLY A 379 -22.22 11.44 3.80
C GLY A 379 -20.99 12.34 3.93
N ASP A 380 -19.88 11.98 3.30
CA ASP A 380 -18.67 12.80 3.29
C ASP A 380 -18.65 13.70 2.05
N LEU A 381 -18.74 15.00 2.28
CA LEU A 381 -18.79 16.03 1.23
C LEU A 381 -17.39 16.48 0.79
N THR A 382 -16.32 15.86 1.29
CA THR A 382 -14.94 16.19 0.90
C THR A 382 -14.74 16.27 -0.62
N PRO A 383 -15.27 15.37 -1.46
CA PRO A 383 -15.11 15.48 -2.91
C PRO A 383 -15.54 16.84 -3.49
N LEU A 384 -16.56 17.49 -2.92
CA LEU A 384 -17.11 18.75 -3.42
C LEU A 384 -16.21 19.97 -3.18
N ILE A 385 -15.25 19.86 -2.25
CA ILE A 385 -14.35 20.96 -1.88
C ILE A 385 -12.88 20.70 -2.25
N MET A 386 -12.59 19.55 -2.87
CA MET A 386 -11.24 19.21 -3.31
C MET A 386 -10.80 20.15 -4.43
N SER A 387 -9.57 20.67 -4.36
CA SER A 387 -9.03 21.53 -5.41
C SER A 387 -8.41 20.70 -6.55
N GLY A 388 -8.85 20.90 -7.80
CA GLY A 388 -8.38 20.20 -9.00
C GLY A 388 -7.85 21.12 -10.10
N SER A 389 -7.43 20.54 -11.22
CA SER A 389 -7.01 21.27 -12.42
C SER A 389 -8.25 21.82 -13.14
N LYS A 390 -8.28 23.13 -13.43
CA LYS A 390 -9.40 23.80 -14.11
C LYS A 390 -9.80 23.11 -15.41
N LEU A 391 -11.08 22.81 -15.61
CA LEU A 391 -11.62 22.34 -16.89
C LEU A 391 -12.29 23.54 -17.59
N ARG A 392 -11.73 24.00 -18.72
CA ARG A 392 -12.43 24.97 -19.57
C ARG A 392 -13.52 24.25 -20.36
N VAL A 393 -14.78 24.44 -19.98
CA VAL A 393 -15.92 24.13 -20.86
C VAL A 393 -16.22 25.39 -21.68
N GLN A 394 -16.08 25.34 -23.01
CA GLN A 394 -16.62 26.40 -23.86
C GLN A 394 -18.13 26.19 -24.00
N GLY A 395 -18.92 26.94 -23.23
CA GLY A 395 -20.38 26.90 -23.32
C GLY A 395 -21.02 28.23 -22.97
N GLY A 396 -21.55 28.92 -23.99
CA GLY A 396 -22.58 29.95 -23.83
C GLY A 396 -22.11 31.36 -23.45
N SER A 397 -22.93 32.34 -23.80
CA SER A 397 -22.69 33.80 -23.91
C SER A 397 -22.32 34.56 -22.63
N THR A 398 -21.95 33.88 -21.55
CA THR A 398 -21.48 34.48 -20.30
C THR A 398 -20.20 33.76 -19.94
N GLY A 399 -19.04 34.38 -20.16
CA GLY A 399 -17.72 33.77 -19.97
C GLY A 399 -17.35 33.43 -18.52
N SER A 400 -18.22 32.74 -17.78
CA SER A 400 -17.90 32.17 -16.48
C SER A 400 -17.02 30.93 -16.66
N GLU A 401 -15.79 31.02 -16.17
CA GLU A 401 -14.89 29.87 -16.04
C GLU A 401 -15.42 28.94 -14.93
N MET A 402 -15.62 27.65 -15.23
CA MET A 402 -15.88 26.62 -14.22
C MET A 402 -14.55 26.01 -13.74
N ASP A 403 -14.34 25.95 -12.42
CA ASP A 403 -13.24 25.19 -11.83
C ASP A 403 -13.71 23.73 -11.60
N SER A 404 -13.09 22.75 -12.27
CA SER A 404 -13.39 21.33 -12.10
C SER A 404 -12.49 20.70 -11.04
N TRP A 405 -13.09 20.02 -10.07
CA TRP A 405 -12.40 19.26 -9.03
C TRP A 405 -12.11 17.80 -9.42
N LEU A 406 -12.62 17.35 -10.58
CA LEU A 406 -12.53 15.97 -11.07
C LEU A 406 -11.20 15.67 -11.79
N VAL A 407 -10.46 16.71 -12.21
CA VAL A 407 -9.18 16.54 -12.92
C VAL A 407 -8.02 16.57 -11.93
N ARG A 408 -7.62 15.37 -11.48
CA ARG A 408 -6.45 15.10 -10.63
C ARG A 408 -6.38 16.05 -9.42
N PRO A 409 -7.02 15.69 -8.29
CA PRO A 409 -6.99 16.54 -7.10
C PRO A 409 -5.55 16.92 -6.75
N THR A 410 -5.29 18.23 -6.87
CA THR A 410 -3.99 18.87 -6.68
C THR A 410 -3.73 19.15 -5.21
N GLN A 411 -4.59 18.69 -4.32
CA GLN A 411 -4.35 18.63 -2.89
C GLN A 411 -4.77 17.22 -2.44
N GLY A 412 -3.93 16.57 -1.65
CA GLY A 412 -4.41 15.44 -0.86
C GLY A 412 -5.60 15.87 -0.01
N VAL A 413 -6.43 14.94 0.46
CA VAL A 413 -7.46 15.29 1.43
C VAL A 413 -6.75 15.64 2.75
N LEU A 414 -6.59 16.94 3.00
CA LEU A 414 -5.99 17.47 4.22
C LEU A 414 -7.09 17.68 5.27
N GLY A 415 -7.68 16.60 5.79
CA GLY A 415 -8.69 16.73 6.83
C GLY A 415 -9.43 15.46 7.21
N SER A 416 -10.12 15.55 8.34
CA SER A 416 -11.20 14.63 8.72
C SER A 416 -12.36 14.72 7.71
N PRO A 417 -13.22 13.69 7.61
CA PRO A 417 -14.43 13.75 6.78
C PRO A 417 -15.21 15.04 7.03
N LEU A 418 -15.70 15.67 5.97
CA LEU A 418 -16.62 16.79 6.08
C LEU A 418 -18.02 16.23 6.21
N THR A 419 -18.41 16.03 7.48
CA THR A 419 -19.76 15.63 7.85
C THR A 419 -20.65 16.87 7.85
N GLY A 420 -21.54 16.94 6.87
CA GLY A 420 -22.64 17.91 6.82
C GLY A 420 -23.95 17.19 6.50
N LEU A 421 -25.08 17.87 6.69
CA LEU A 421 -26.28 17.49 5.96
C LEU A 421 -25.91 17.60 4.48
N VAL A 422 -25.98 16.50 3.74
CA VAL A 422 -26.03 16.57 2.27
C VAL A 422 -27.12 17.60 1.95
N PRO A 423 -26.89 18.60 1.09
CA PRO A 423 -27.98 19.48 0.68
C PRO A 423 -29.16 18.60 0.27
N GLU A 424 -30.36 18.95 0.74
CA GLU A 424 -31.51 18.03 0.82
C GLU A 424 -31.92 17.41 -0.53
N SER A 425 -31.36 17.87 -1.65
CA SER A 425 -31.26 17.03 -2.84
C SER A 425 -30.01 17.30 -3.67
N ILE A 426 -29.22 16.25 -3.94
CA ILE A 426 -28.46 16.18 -5.20
C ILE A 426 -29.53 16.00 -6.28
N THR A 427 -29.77 17.03 -7.08
CA THR A 427 -30.87 17.04 -8.05
C THR A 427 -30.47 16.41 -9.38
N SER A 428 -29.17 16.41 -9.71
CA SER A 428 -28.62 15.76 -10.89
C SER A 428 -27.13 15.43 -10.70
N VAL A 429 -26.70 14.30 -11.28
CA VAL A 429 -25.29 13.91 -11.40
C VAL A 429 -25.00 13.59 -12.85
N THR A 430 -24.05 14.31 -13.43
CA THR A 430 -23.50 14.03 -14.77
C THR A 430 -21.99 13.81 -14.68
N GLU A 431 -21.36 13.45 -15.80
CA GLU A 431 -19.90 13.45 -15.90
C GLU A 431 -19.30 14.87 -15.79
N GLU A 432 -20.12 15.90 -15.99
CA GLU A 432 -19.68 17.30 -16.05
C GLU A 432 -19.93 18.06 -14.74
N TYR A 433 -21.00 17.75 -14.01
CA TYR A 433 -21.39 18.47 -12.80
C TYR A 433 -22.24 17.61 -11.83
N ILE A 434 -22.26 18.04 -10.57
CA ILE A 434 -23.22 17.58 -9.55
C ILE A 434 -24.06 18.80 -9.19
N ASP A 435 -25.36 18.75 -9.48
CA ASP A 435 -26.30 19.81 -9.08
C ASP A 435 -26.77 19.58 -7.65
N LEU A 436 -26.69 20.65 -6.85
CA LEU A 436 -27.14 20.71 -5.46
C LEU A 436 -28.27 21.75 -5.40
N ASP A 437 -29.31 21.47 -4.62
CA ASP A 437 -30.35 22.46 -4.27
C ASP A 437 -29.80 23.61 -3.42
#